data_AF-A0A660QFS9-F1
#
_entry.id   AF-A0A660QFS9-F1
#
_cell.length_a   1.000
_cell.length_b   1.000
_cell.length_c   1.000
_cell.angle_alpha   90.00
_cell.angle_beta   90.00
_cell.angle_gamma   90.00
#
_symmetry.space_group_name_H-M   'P 1'
#
loop_
_entity.id
_entity.type
_entity.pdbx_description
1 polymer ?
#
loop_
_entity_poly.entity_id
_entity_poly.type
_entity_poly.pdbx_seq_one_letter_code
_entity_poly.pdbx_strand_id
1 'polypeptide(L)'
;MHVEGAPSSNPLNDAQWIGCTDDQRESAFAERSALYINQTEPIQRRTFQAPLLRREFTIAKPVRSATAYVCGLGLHELYLNGEKVGDRVLDPAQTTYDKRAFYVTHDVTERLRSDGNAIGLMLGNGFYGQNFAFGGGLKYGEPRAKLLLAIEYADGSRETVVTDNQWKAAPSPVVFDNIYAGETYDARLELPGWNAAGFNDSSWSAVAPMQAPTENLVPQELEPIRKVRSVNPVAVFPAENGEWILDMGQNMTGWLQIRVNEPRGTKLLMRFAELLMPDGKSIDTASTGVRHTSADQTDIYVCKGGGTEEWEPRFTYH
;
A
#
# COMPACT_ATOMS: atom_id res chain seq x y z
N MET A 1 -2.44 12.64 34.13
CA MET A 1 -3.12 13.88 33.75
C MET A 1 -4.28 13.47 32.86
N HIS A 2 -5.51 13.50 33.39
CA HIS A 2 -6.71 13.33 32.58
C HIS A 2 -6.83 14.56 31.67
N VAL A 3 -6.84 14.34 30.37
CA VAL A 3 -7.24 15.38 29.41
C VAL A 3 -8.75 15.23 29.26
N GLU A 4 -9.48 16.17 29.86
CA GLU A 4 -10.88 16.41 29.59
C GLU A 4 -11.06 16.86 28.12
N GLY A 5 -12.11 16.35 27.47
CA GLY A 5 -12.63 16.90 26.22
C GLY A 5 -12.20 16.18 24.93
N ALA A 6 -12.43 14.87 24.81
CA ALA A 6 -12.50 14.26 23.49
C ALA A 6 -13.72 14.87 22.75
N PRO A 7 -13.59 15.37 21.50
CA PRO A 7 -14.74 15.80 20.73
C PRO A 7 -15.69 14.60 20.55
N SER A 8 -16.98 14.82 20.79
CA SER A 8 -18.04 13.81 20.85
C SER A 8 -18.47 13.25 19.49
N SER A 9 -17.60 13.20 18.48
CA SER A 9 -17.89 12.60 17.18
C SER A 9 -16.62 12.18 16.45
N ASN A 10 -16.63 10.96 15.89
CA ASN A 10 -15.59 10.47 14.99
C ASN A 10 -15.35 11.46 13.83
N PRO A 11 -14.11 11.94 13.60
CA PRO A 11 -13.83 12.98 12.60
C PRO A 11 -14.17 12.54 11.19
N LEU A 12 -14.29 11.24 10.93
CA LEU A 12 -14.61 10.70 9.61
C LEU A 12 -16.12 10.59 9.36
N ASN A 13 -17.01 11.08 10.23
CA ASN A 13 -18.46 10.88 10.07
C ASN A 13 -19.01 11.41 8.74
N ASP A 14 -18.54 12.58 8.29
CA ASP A 14 -19.02 13.23 7.06
C ASP A 14 -18.38 12.71 5.78
N ALA A 15 -17.38 11.83 5.91
CA ALA A 15 -16.75 11.16 4.79
C ALA A 15 -17.54 9.91 4.37
N GLN A 16 -17.35 9.48 3.13
CA GLN A 16 -17.90 8.23 2.59
C GLN A 16 -16.80 7.19 2.46
N TRP A 17 -17.15 5.92 2.69
CA TRP A 17 -16.28 4.82 2.30
C TRP A 17 -16.24 4.73 0.78
N ILE A 18 -15.05 4.84 0.21
CA ILE A 18 -14.84 4.78 -1.24
C ILE A 18 -13.77 3.74 -1.58
N GLY A 19 -13.82 3.19 -2.79
CA GLY A 19 -12.80 2.30 -3.32
C GLY A 19 -12.96 2.12 -4.83
N CYS A 20 -12.42 1.01 -5.35
CA CYS A 20 -12.56 0.64 -6.75
C CYS A 20 -12.94 -0.84 -6.85
N THR A 21 -14.17 -1.11 -7.32
CA THR A 21 -14.69 -2.48 -7.50
C THR A 21 -14.52 -3.00 -8.92
N ASP A 22 -14.22 -2.10 -9.86
CA ASP A 22 -14.01 -2.45 -11.26
C ASP A 22 -12.52 -2.72 -11.50
N ASP A 23 -12.13 -4.00 -11.48
CA ASP A 23 -10.74 -4.42 -11.67
C ASP A 23 -10.37 -4.41 -13.15
N GLN A 24 -9.77 -3.30 -13.58
CA GLN A 24 -9.33 -3.04 -14.96
C GLN A 24 -7.86 -3.44 -15.18
N ARG A 25 -7.25 -4.23 -14.29
CA ARG A 25 -5.84 -4.66 -14.46
C ARG A 25 -5.72 -5.68 -15.60
N GLU A 26 -5.04 -5.26 -16.66
CA GLU A 26 -4.67 -6.11 -17.79
C GLU A 26 -3.32 -6.83 -17.61
N SER A 27 -2.53 -6.46 -16.59
CA SER A 27 -1.19 -7.03 -16.40
C SER A 27 -1.26 -8.53 -16.13
N ALA A 28 -0.53 -9.31 -16.94
CA ALA A 28 -0.35 -10.75 -16.71
C ALA A 28 0.34 -11.07 -15.37
N PHE A 29 0.94 -10.07 -14.72
CA PHE A 29 1.58 -10.21 -13.41
C PHE A 29 0.63 -9.95 -12.23
N ALA A 30 -0.65 -9.67 -12.49
CA ALA A 30 -1.68 -9.56 -11.46
C ALA A 30 -2.13 -10.91 -10.88
N GLU A 31 -1.71 -12.02 -11.49
CA GLU A 31 -1.98 -13.38 -11.07
C GLU A 31 -0.73 -14.06 -10.54
N ARG A 32 -0.91 -14.89 -9.51
CA ARG A 32 0.13 -15.79 -9.03
C ARG A 32 -0.40 -17.21 -8.87
N SER A 33 0.51 -18.15 -9.06
CA SER A 33 0.30 -19.57 -8.80
C SER A 33 0.29 -19.82 -7.29
N ALA A 34 -0.65 -20.62 -6.81
CA ALA A 34 -0.70 -21.10 -5.42
C ALA A 34 -1.10 -22.58 -5.39
N LEU A 35 -0.44 -23.36 -4.53
CA LEU A 35 -0.76 -24.78 -4.29
C LEU A 35 -1.19 -24.95 -2.83
N TYR A 36 -2.49 -25.11 -2.61
CA TYR A 36 -3.05 -25.23 -1.25
C TYR A 36 -3.00 -26.67 -0.75
N ILE A 37 -2.97 -26.87 0.58
CA ILE A 37 -2.79 -28.17 1.27
C ILE A 37 -3.74 -29.28 0.80
N ASN A 38 -4.93 -28.93 0.30
CA ASN A 38 -5.96 -29.88 -0.17
C ASN A 38 -6.09 -29.94 -1.70
N GLN A 39 -5.08 -29.46 -2.44
CA GLN A 39 -5.04 -29.47 -3.88
C GLN A 39 -3.84 -30.27 -4.39
N THR A 40 -4.03 -30.93 -5.53
CA THR A 40 -2.97 -31.68 -6.21
C THR A 40 -2.27 -30.87 -7.29
N GLU A 41 -2.95 -29.84 -7.81
CA GLU A 41 -2.46 -28.98 -8.88
C GLU A 41 -2.53 -27.51 -8.44
N PRO A 42 -1.57 -26.66 -8.86
CA PRO A 42 -1.60 -25.25 -8.53
C PRO A 42 -2.74 -24.54 -9.26
N ILE A 43 -3.32 -23.52 -8.61
CA ILE A 43 -4.30 -22.63 -9.23
C ILE A 43 -3.72 -21.23 -9.43
N GLN A 44 -4.17 -20.53 -10.48
CA GLN A 44 -3.89 -19.11 -10.67
C GLN A 44 -4.89 -18.27 -9.90
N ARG A 45 -4.40 -17.25 -9.20
CA ARG A 45 -5.24 -16.38 -8.37
C ARG A 45 -4.77 -14.95 -8.40
N ARG A 46 -5.73 -14.02 -8.49
CA ARG A 46 -5.52 -12.58 -8.29
C ARG A 46 -5.76 -12.19 -6.84
N THR A 47 -5.00 -11.22 -6.35
CA THR A 47 -5.39 -10.42 -5.18
C THR A 47 -6.42 -9.37 -5.60
N PHE A 48 -7.07 -8.68 -4.66
CA PHE A 48 -7.83 -7.49 -5.05
C PHE A 48 -6.89 -6.43 -5.61
N GLN A 49 -7.42 -5.48 -6.38
CA GLN A 49 -6.60 -4.39 -6.89
C GLN A 49 -6.12 -3.47 -5.77
N ALA A 50 -4.96 -2.87 -5.97
CA ALA A 50 -4.39 -1.80 -5.16
C ALA A 50 -4.68 -0.46 -5.84
N PRO A 51 -5.87 0.15 -5.68
CA PRO A 51 -6.24 1.33 -6.46
C PRO A 51 -5.51 2.58 -6.00
N LEU A 52 -5.30 3.50 -6.93
CA LEU A 52 -5.05 4.91 -6.67
C LEU A 52 -6.40 5.62 -6.55
N LEU A 53 -6.57 6.44 -5.52
CA LEU A 53 -7.71 7.33 -5.34
C LEU A 53 -7.20 8.77 -5.30
N ARG A 54 -7.80 9.69 -6.05
CA ARG A 54 -7.36 11.09 -6.04
C ARG A 54 -8.51 12.09 -6.06
N ARG A 55 -8.23 13.29 -5.56
CA ARG A 55 -9.07 14.48 -5.72
C ARG A 55 -8.22 15.74 -5.77
N GLU A 56 -8.56 16.65 -6.68
CA GLU A 56 -8.05 18.03 -6.66
C GLU A 56 -9.00 18.97 -5.90
N PHE A 57 -8.44 19.99 -5.27
CA PHE A 57 -9.18 21.03 -4.57
C PHE A 57 -8.38 22.33 -4.53
N THR A 58 -9.05 23.44 -4.23
CA THR A 58 -8.43 24.77 -4.11
C THR A 58 -8.71 25.33 -2.74
N ILE A 59 -7.80 26.16 -2.25
CA ILE A 59 -7.96 26.91 -1.00
C ILE A 59 -7.81 28.40 -1.34
N ALA A 60 -8.66 29.24 -0.75
CA ALA A 60 -8.68 30.67 -1.07
C ALA A 60 -8.04 31.56 0.01
N LYS A 61 -7.71 30.99 1.17
CA LYS A 61 -7.34 31.75 2.37
C LYS A 61 -6.04 31.24 2.98
N PRO A 62 -5.30 32.10 3.71
CA PRO A 62 -4.14 31.66 4.49
C PRO A 62 -4.52 30.58 5.51
N VAL A 63 -3.84 29.45 5.45
CA VAL A 63 -4.05 28.31 6.35
C VAL A 63 -3.39 28.59 7.71
N ARG A 64 -4.13 28.32 8.78
CA ARG A 64 -3.62 28.31 10.16
C ARG A 64 -3.15 26.91 10.56
N SER A 65 -3.96 25.89 10.25
CA SER A 65 -3.63 24.48 10.51
C SER A 65 -4.39 23.58 9.55
N ALA A 66 -3.80 22.45 9.18
CA ALA A 66 -4.48 21.41 8.42
C ALA A 66 -4.14 20.01 8.93
N THR A 67 -5.15 19.17 9.14
CA THR A 67 -5.02 17.81 9.67
C THR A 67 -5.76 16.81 8.78
N ALA A 68 -5.06 15.79 8.31
CA ALA A 68 -5.66 14.67 7.59
C ALA A 68 -5.93 13.49 8.55
N TYR A 69 -7.15 12.99 8.54
CA TYR A 69 -7.57 11.75 9.21
C TYR A 69 -7.84 10.71 8.13
N VAL A 70 -7.18 9.56 8.19
CA VAL A 70 -7.24 8.55 7.13
C VAL A 70 -7.47 7.16 7.70
N CYS A 71 -8.48 6.48 7.18
CA CYS A 71 -8.73 5.07 7.44
C CYS A 71 -8.72 4.31 6.11
N GLY A 72 -7.55 3.80 5.71
CA GLY A 72 -7.42 2.91 4.56
C GLY A 72 -7.44 1.45 5.01
N LEU A 73 -8.45 0.67 4.62
CA LEU A 73 -8.58 -0.72 5.05
C LEU A 73 -7.84 -1.66 4.12
N GLY A 74 -7.01 -2.50 4.74
CA GLY A 74 -5.92 -3.19 4.09
C GLY A 74 -4.66 -2.50 4.52
N LEU A 75 -4.10 -1.68 3.63
CA LEU A 75 -3.04 -0.72 3.91
C LEU A 75 -3.28 0.54 3.07
N HIS A 76 -2.65 1.66 3.42
CA HIS A 76 -2.62 2.85 2.58
C HIS A 76 -1.30 3.61 2.67
N GLU A 77 -1.02 4.36 1.61
CA GLU A 77 -0.11 5.50 1.64
C GLU A 77 -0.88 6.77 1.27
N LEU A 78 -0.74 7.82 2.10
CA LEU A 78 -1.29 9.14 1.84
C LEU A 78 -0.29 9.99 1.06
N TYR A 79 -0.78 10.69 0.05
CA TYR A 79 -0.04 11.65 -0.75
C TYR A 79 -0.72 13.01 -0.76
N LEU A 80 0.06 14.07 -0.73
CA LEU A 80 -0.41 15.45 -0.86
C LEU A 80 0.59 16.24 -1.70
N ASN A 81 0.10 16.83 -2.81
CA ASN A 81 0.86 17.71 -3.68
C ASN A 81 2.18 17.12 -4.23
N GLY A 82 2.11 15.85 -4.64
CA GLY A 82 3.21 15.11 -5.26
C GLY A 82 4.05 14.26 -4.30
N GLU A 83 3.89 14.44 -2.98
CA GLU A 83 4.74 13.81 -1.98
C GLU A 83 3.97 12.88 -1.06
N LYS A 84 4.62 11.80 -0.60
CA LYS A 84 4.10 10.94 0.47
C LYS A 84 4.05 11.73 1.77
N VAL A 85 2.96 11.61 2.51
CA VAL A 85 2.76 12.25 3.81
C VAL A 85 3.29 11.34 4.92
N GLY A 86 4.30 11.83 5.65
CA GLY A 86 4.91 11.11 6.77
C GLY A 86 5.85 9.97 6.34
N ASP A 87 6.39 9.27 7.33
CA ASP A 87 7.39 8.20 7.18
C ASP A 87 6.84 6.81 7.54
N ARG A 88 5.54 6.74 7.85
CA ARG A 88 4.85 5.51 8.22
C ARG A 88 4.73 4.57 7.03
N VAL A 89 4.79 3.28 7.31
CA VAL A 89 4.66 2.19 6.34
C VAL A 89 3.71 1.15 6.91
N LEU A 90 3.05 0.38 6.05
CA LEU A 90 2.10 -0.66 6.47
C LEU A 90 1.01 -0.13 7.42
N ASP A 91 0.58 1.12 7.24
CA ASP A 91 -0.51 1.71 8.00
C ASP A 91 -1.87 1.44 7.32
N PRO A 92 -2.96 1.30 8.08
CA PRO A 92 -3.02 1.23 9.54
C PRO A 92 -2.71 -0.17 10.08
N ALA A 93 -2.53 -0.27 11.40
CA ALA A 93 -2.32 -1.53 12.10
C ALA A 93 -3.49 -2.50 11.90
N GLN A 94 -3.18 -3.80 11.94
CA GLN A 94 -4.15 -4.88 11.82
C GLN A 94 -5.17 -4.86 12.98
N THR A 95 -6.44 -5.05 12.66
CA THR A 95 -7.53 -5.21 13.64
C THR A 95 -8.52 -6.29 13.21
N THR A 96 -9.49 -6.57 14.08
CA THR A 96 -10.72 -7.27 13.70
C THR A 96 -11.66 -6.26 13.04
N TYR A 97 -11.53 -6.09 11.72
CA TYR A 97 -12.07 -4.94 10.98
C TYR A 97 -13.59 -4.79 11.00
N ASP A 98 -14.34 -5.86 11.24
CA ASP A 98 -15.80 -5.85 11.43
C ASP A 98 -16.22 -5.33 12.83
N LYS A 99 -15.30 -5.36 13.80
CA LYS A 99 -15.52 -4.84 15.15
C LYS A 99 -14.92 -3.46 15.38
N ARG A 100 -13.80 -3.16 14.73
CA ARG A 100 -13.06 -1.90 14.87
C ARG A 100 -12.07 -1.70 13.73
N ALA A 101 -11.95 -0.46 13.27
CA ALA A 101 -10.90 -0.05 12.35
C ALA A 101 -10.14 1.16 12.88
N PHE A 102 -8.84 1.21 12.60
CA PHE A 102 -7.99 2.34 12.96
C PHE A 102 -7.99 3.41 11.89
N TYR A 103 -8.07 4.67 12.32
CA TYR A 103 -7.66 5.80 11.50
C TYR A 103 -6.35 6.42 12.03
N VAL A 104 -5.58 6.99 11.11
CA VAL A 104 -4.31 7.65 11.36
C VAL A 104 -4.46 9.14 11.11
N THR A 105 -3.76 9.94 11.92
CA THR A 105 -3.80 11.40 11.85
C THR A 105 -2.44 11.95 11.41
N HIS A 106 -2.45 12.88 10.46
CA HIS A 106 -1.27 13.58 9.97
C HIS A 106 -1.47 15.10 10.05
N ASP A 107 -0.48 15.82 10.58
CA ASP A 107 -0.37 17.26 10.36
C ASP A 107 0.15 17.50 8.94
N VAL A 108 -0.61 18.26 8.16
CA VAL A 108 -0.30 18.61 6.77
C VAL A 108 -0.34 20.12 6.55
N THR A 109 -0.25 20.91 7.62
CA THR A 109 -0.36 22.38 7.60
C THR A 109 0.57 23.01 6.58
N GLU A 110 1.85 22.63 6.60
CA GLU A 110 2.89 23.22 5.73
C GLU A 110 2.89 22.64 4.31
N ARG A 111 2.03 21.67 4.02
CA ARG A 111 1.99 20.97 2.71
C ARG A 111 0.97 21.55 1.74
N LEU A 112 0.03 22.35 2.23
CA LEU A 112 -1.00 22.98 1.40
C LEU A 112 -0.44 24.16 0.60
N ARG A 113 -0.93 24.33 -0.63
CA ARG A 113 -0.49 25.36 -1.58
C ARG A 113 -1.66 26.25 -2.01
N SER A 114 -1.35 27.50 -2.36
CA SER A 114 -2.36 28.48 -2.81
C SER A 114 -2.76 28.35 -4.28
N ASP A 115 -1.94 27.69 -5.10
CA ASP A 115 -2.10 27.55 -6.55
C ASP A 115 -2.81 26.25 -6.99
N GLY A 116 -3.36 25.51 -6.02
CA GLY A 116 -4.08 24.26 -6.25
C GLY A 116 -3.48 23.12 -5.43
N ASN A 117 -4.33 22.17 -5.05
CA ASN A 117 -3.92 21.01 -4.26
C ASN A 117 -4.46 19.72 -4.85
N ALA A 118 -3.71 18.64 -4.68
CA ALA A 118 -4.17 17.29 -4.94
C ALA A 118 -3.86 16.40 -3.75
N ILE A 119 -4.87 15.67 -3.28
CA ILE A 119 -4.74 14.64 -2.25
C ILE A 119 -5.00 13.28 -2.88
N GLY A 120 -4.17 12.31 -2.51
CA GLY A 120 -4.21 10.97 -3.10
C GLY A 120 -3.98 9.87 -2.08
N LEU A 121 -4.57 8.71 -2.32
CA LEU A 121 -4.33 7.47 -1.59
C LEU A 121 -3.90 6.39 -2.57
N MET A 122 -2.84 5.66 -2.24
CA MET A 122 -2.61 4.33 -2.81
C MET A 122 -3.05 3.31 -1.77
N LEU A 123 -3.97 2.42 -2.12
CA LEU A 123 -4.46 1.38 -1.22
C LEU A 123 -3.76 0.05 -1.49
N GLY A 124 -3.57 -0.76 -0.45
CA GLY A 124 -3.06 -2.13 -0.53
C GLY A 124 -4.00 -3.12 0.14
N ASN A 125 -3.83 -4.40 -0.15
CA ASN A 125 -4.66 -5.48 0.38
C ASN A 125 -4.44 -5.68 1.88
N GLY A 126 -3.18 -5.71 2.34
CA GLY A 126 -2.84 -5.98 3.74
C GLY A 126 -3.56 -7.22 4.30
N PHE A 127 -3.94 -7.14 5.58
CA PHE A 127 -4.74 -8.21 6.21
C PHE A 127 -6.24 -8.12 5.88
N TYR A 128 -6.77 -6.94 5.57
CA TYR A 128 -8.19 -6.76 5.23
C TYR A 128 -8.58 -7.48 3.93
N GLY A 129 -7.76 -7.30 2.90
CA GLY A 129 -7.91 -7.88 1.57
C GLY A 129 -7.26 -9.26 1.43
N GLN A 130 -7.00 -9.99 2.52
CA GLN A 130 -6.27 -11.26 2.48
C GLN A 130 -7.07 -12.39 1.81
N ASN A 131 -7.13 -12.33 0.49
CA ASN A 131 -7.86 -13.25 -0.36
C ASN A 131 -6.92 -14.24 -1.08
N PHE A 132 -5.66 -14.38 -0.67
CA PHE A 132 -4.69 -15.26 -1.33
C PHE A 132 -4.20 -16.38 -0.40
N ALA A 133 -3.38 -16.07 0.60
CA ALA A 133 -2.80 -17.10 1.46
C ALA A 133 -3.85 -17.82 2.32
N PHE A 134 -3.53 -19.02 2.83
CA PHE A 134 -4.44 -19.84 3.66
C PHE A 134 -5.78 -20.15 2.98
N GLY A 135 -5.74 -20.47 1.68
CA GLY A 135 -6.96 -20.68 0.88
C GLY A 135 -7.71 -19.39 0.54
N GLY A 136 -7.23 -18.21 0.98
CA GLY A 136 -7.83 -16.91 0.75
C GLY A 136 -9.19 -16.72 1.45
N GLY A 137 -9.39 -17.46 2.55
CA GLY A 137 -10.58 -17.39 3.40
C GLY A 137 -10.51 -16.31 4.48
N LEU A 138 -9.40 -15.59 4.60
CA LEU A 138 -9.17 -14.60 5.67
C LEU A 138 -9.51 -13.15 5.27
N LYS A 139 -10.07 -12.94 4.07
CA LYS A 139 -10.49 -11.62 3.61
C LYS A 139 -11.71 -11.10 4.38
N TYR A 140 -11.67 -9.82 4.71
CA TYR A 140 -12.82 -9.03 5.15
C TYR A 140 -13.51 -8.33 3.98
N GLY A 141 -12.75 -7.91 2.96
CA GLY A 141 -13.29 -7.27 1.77
C GLY A 141 -12.20 -6.67 0.87
N GLU A 142 -12.64 -5.98 -0.18
CA GLU A 142 -11.76 -5.22 -1.09
C GLU A 142 -11.24 -3.92 -0.45
N PRO A 143 -9.99 -3.50 -0.74
CA PRO A 143 -9.41 -2.26 -0.26
C PRO A 143 -10.35 -1.06 -0.45
N ARG A 144 -10.49 -0.27 0.61
CA ARG A 144 -11.37 0.90 0.66
C ARG A 144 -10.83 1.91 1.66
N ALA A 145 -11.22 3.17 1.50
CA ALA A 145 -10.78 4.23 2.38
C ALA A 145 -11.89 5.19 2.79
N LYS A 146 -11.66 5.81 3.93
CA LYS A 146 -12.39 6.96 4.43
C LYS A 146 -11.37 8.02 4.83
N LEU A 147 -11.49 9.25 4.32
CA LEU A 147 -10.56 10.33 4.64
C LEU A 147 -11.31 11.64 4.86
N LEU A 148 -10.84 12.42 5.84
CA LEU A 148 -11.20 13.82 6.03
C LEU A 148 -9.93 14.65 6.21
N LEU A 149 -9.77 15.68 5.40
CA LEU A 149 -8.79 16.75 5.59
C LEU A 149 -9.52 17.95 6.20
N ALA A 150 -9.21 18.27 7.46
CA ALA A 150 -9.72 19.44 8.16
C ALA A 150 -8.75 20.61 7.97
N ILE A 151 -9.26 21.77 7.53
CA ILE A 151 -8.49 22.99 7.32
C ILE A 151 -9.09 24.08 8.21
N GLU A 152 -8.26 24.71 9.03
CA GLU A 152 -8.59 25.94 9.74
C GLU A 152 -7.79 27.09 9.13
N TYR A 153 -8.47 28.17 8.79
CA TYR A 153 -7.87 29.36 8.19
C TYR A 153 -7.50 30.41 9.24
N ALA A 154 -6.65 31.35 8.87
CA ALA A 154 -6.19 32.43 9.76
C ALA A 154 -7.33 33.36 10.24
N ASP A 155 -8.45 33.43 9.51
CA ASP A 155 -9.65 34.19 9.88
C ASP A 155 -10.60 33.42 10.82
N GLY A 156 -10.24 32.19 11.21
CA GLY A 156 -11.04 31.32 12.06
C GLY A 156 -12.11 30.51 11.32
N SER A 157 -12.28 30.70 10.02
CA SER A 157 -13.16 29.85 9.21
C SER A 157 -12.55 28.46 8.98
N ARG A 158 -13.40 27.48 8.67
CA ARG A 158 -13.02 26.08 8.48
C ARG A 158 -13.54 25.53 7.18
N GLU A 159 -12.80 24.58 6.62
CA GLU A 159 -13.14 23.84 5.42
C GLU A 159 -12.74 22.37 5.58
N THR A 160 -13.46 21.48 4.91
CA THR A 160 -13.16 20.05 4.90
C THR A 160 -13.13 19.51 3.49
N VAL A 161 -12.14 18.69 3.18
CA VAL A 161 -12.13 17.84 1.98
C VAL A 161 -12.33 16.40 2.44
N VAL A 162 -13.38 15.75 1.96
CA VAL A 162 -13.77 14.40 2.39
C VAL A 162 -13.75 13.42 1.22
N THR A 163 -13.64 12.13 1.53
CA THR A 163 -13.93 11.07 0.54
C THR A 163 -15.40 11.07 0.19
N ASP A 164 -15.70 11.25 -1.09
CA ASP A 164 -17.05 11.37 -1.66
C ASP A 164 -17.01 11.02 -3.15
N ASN A 165 -18.10 11.29 -3.87
CA ASN A 165 -18.23 11.03 -5.30
C ASN A 165 -17.40 11.98 -6.21
N GLN A 166 -16.71 12.99 -5.66
CA GLN A 166 -15.82 13.86 -6.42
C GLN A 166 -14.41 13.25 -6.59
N TRP A 167 -14.13 12.15 -5.90
CA TRP A 167 -12.90 11.38 -6.07
C TRP A 167 -12.95 10.52 -7.33
N LYS A 168 -11.76 10.27 -7.88
CA LYS A 168 -11.57 9.33 -8.99
C LYS A 168 -10.64 8.20 -8.61
N ALA A 169 -10.75 7.08 -9.32
CA ALA A 169 -9.92 5.89 -9.15
C ALA A 169 -9.22 5.47 -10.45
N ALA A 170 -8.02 4.91 -10.30
CA ALA A 170 -7.32 4.18 -11.35
C ALA A 170 -6.54 3.00 -10.75
N PRO A 171 -6.23 1.96 -11.55
CA PRO A 171 -5.26 0.95 -11.16
C PRO A 171 -3.90 1.57 -10.82
N SER A 172 -3.24 1.07 -9.79
CA SER A 172 -1.85 1.46 -9.50
C SER A 172 -0.85 0.56 -10.23
N PRO A 173 0.45 0.94 -10.23
CA PRO A 173 1.52 0.06 -10.71
C PRO A 173 1.75 -1.17 -9.83
N VAL A 174 1.18 -1.22 -8.62
CA VAL A 174 1.14 -2.42 -7.78
C VAL A 174 0.06 -3.33 -8.35
N VAL A 175 0.47 -4.28 -9.20
CA VAL A 175 -0.46 -5.16 -9.91
C VAL A 175 -0.83 -6.39 -9.11
N PHE A 176 -0.04 -6.74 -8.10
CA PHE A 176 -0.34 -7.77 -7.11
C PHE A 176 0.28 -7.35 -5.78
N ASP A 177 -0.43 -7.53 -4.67
CA ASP A 177 0.16 -7.40 -3.34
C ASP A 177 -0.52 -8.33 -2.34
N ASN A 178 0.29 -8.96 -1.50
CA ASN A 178 -0.17 -9.75 -0.39
C ASN A 178 0.86 -9.76 0.73
N ILE A 179 0.40 -9.64 1.96
CA ILE A 179 1.30 -9.58 3.13
C ILE A 179 2.13 -10.86 3.34
N TYR A 180 1.73 -12.01 2.77
CA TYR A 180 2.50 -13.27 2.88
C TYR A 180 3.14 -13.72 1.58
N ALA A 181 2.63 -13.29 0.43
CA ALA A 181 3.12 -13.74 -0.87
C ALA A 181 4.07 -12.73 -1.53
N GLY A 182 4.11 -11.48 -1.08
CA GLY A 182 4.93 -10.41 -1.64
C GLY A 182 4.16 -9.48 -2.57
N GLU A 183 4.89 -8.65 -3.32
CA GLU A 183 4.36 -7.58 -4.18
C GLU A 183 4.86 -7.74 -5.62
N THR A 184 4.00 -7.48 -6.61
CA THR A 184 4.41 -7.28 -8.00
C THR A 184 4.16 -5.83 -8.39
N TYR A 185 5.23 -5.14 -8.81
CA TYR A 185 5.19 -3.77 -9.28
C TYR A 185 5.59 -3.70 -10.76
N ASP A 186 4.71 -3.17 -11.60
CA ASP A 186 4.98 -2.96 -13.02
C ASP A 186 5.20 -1.47 -13.30
N ALA A 187 6.47 -1.05 -13.31
CA ALA A 187 6.84 0.36 -13.44
C ALA A 187 6.41 0.96 -14.79
N ARG A 188 6.10 0.12 -15.79
CA ARG A 188 5.57 0.55 -17.08
C ARG A 188 4.17 1.19 -16.98
N LEU A 189 3.46 0.92 -15.87
CA LEU A 189 2.12 1.40 -15.55
C LEU A 189 2.11 2.61 -14.62
N GLU A 190 3.29 3.15 -14.27
CA GLU A 190 3.36 4.39 -13.50
C GLU A 190 2.56 5.52 -14.15
N LEU A 191 1.90 6.31 -13.30
CA LEU A 191 1.18 7.53 -13.68
C LEU A 191 1.91 8.74 -13.06
N PRO A 192 2.99 9.26 -13.67
CA PRO A 192 3.76 10.35 -13.09
C PRO A 192 2.88 11.57 -12.79
N GLY A 193 3.00 12.11 -11.58
CA GLY A 193 2.25 13.29 -11.14
C GLY A 193 0.78 13.06 -10.80
N TRP A 194 0.28 11.81 -10.77
CA TRP A 194 -1.12 11.51 -10.43
C TRP A 194 -1.59 12.14 -9.11
N ASN A 195 -0.67 12.32 -8.16
CA ASN A 195 -0.87 12.86 -6.82
C ASN A 195 -0.53 14.37 -6.71
N ALA A 196 -0.36 15.06 -7.84
CA ALA A 196 -0.16 16.51 -7.91
C ALA A 196 -1.35 17.20 -8.59
N ALA A 197 -1.50 18.51 -8.34
CA ALA A 197 -2.52 19.33 -8.97
C ALA A 197 -2.23 19.52 -10.47
N GLY A 198 -3.27 19.67 -11.29
CA GLY A 198 -3.14 19.82 -12.75
C GLY A 198 -2.87 18.52 -13.50
N PHE A 199 -2.98 17.36 -12.84
CA PHE A 199 -2.85 16.06 -13.51
C PHE A 199 -4.12 15.77 -14.32
N ASN A 200 -3.95 15.32 -15.56
CA ASN A 200 -5.08 14.95 -16.41
C ASN A 200 -5.65 13.58 -16.02
N ASP A 201 -6.69 13.58 -15.20
CA ASP A 201 -7.43 12.38 -14.77
C ASP A 201 -8.73 12.15 -15.56
N SER A 202 -8.82 12.65 -16.79
CA SER A 202 -10.03 12.46 -17.61
C SER A 202 -10.32 11.00 -17.95
N SER A 203 -9.30 10.15 -17.95
CA SER A 203 -9.42 8.70 -18.18
C SER A 203 -9.64 7.88 -16.91
N TRP A 204 -9.64 8.51 -15.73
CA TRP A 204 -9.87 7.82 -14.47
C TRP A 204 -11.35 7.58 -14.26
N SER A 205 -11.69 6.43 -13.67
CA SER A 205 -13.06 6.07 -13.35
C SER A 205 -13.55 6.81 -12.12
N ALA A 206 -14.87 6.94 -11.96
CA ALA A 206 -15.45 7.35 -10.69
C ALA A 206 -15.14 6.32 -9.60
N VAL A 207 -15.00 6.76 -8.36
CA VAL A 207 -14.90 5.84 -7.21
C VAL A 207 -16.22 5.11 -6.96
N ALA A 208 -16.13 3.90 -6.43
CA ALA A 208 -17.29 3.15 -5.98
C ALA A 208 -17.61 3.47 -4.51
N PRO A 209 -18.87 3.76 -4.14
CA PRO A 209 -19.27 3.79 -2.74
C PRO A 209 -19.17 2.38 -2.16
N MET A 210 -18.51 2.27 -1.01
CA MET A 210 -18.24 1.00 -0.35
C MET A 210 -19.04 0.88 0.96
N GLN A 211 -19.45 -0.34 1.30
CA GLN A 211 -20.10 -0.58 2.59
C GLN A 211 -19.10 -0.41 3.74
N ALA A 212 -19.52 0.24 4.83
CA ALA A 212 -18.73 0.27 6.05
C ALA A 212 -18.56 -1.15 6.61
N PRO A 213 -17.33 -1.62 6.91
CA PRO A 213 -17.15 -2.88 7.61
C PRO A 213 -17.50 -2.76 9.09
N THR A 214 -17.40 -1.56 9.64
CA THR A 214 -17.75 -1.23 11.03
C THR A 214 -18.00 0.27 11.15
N GLU A 215 -18.83 0.66 12.11
CA GLU A 215 -19.03 2.07 12.51
C GLU A 215 -18.00 2.52 13.56
N ASN A 216 -17.28 1.57 14.17
CA ASN A 216 -16.34 1.81 15.25
C ASN A 216 -14.95 2.16 14.71
N LEU A 217 -14.79 3.39 14.19
CA LEU A 217 -13.48 3.91 13.81
C LEU A 217 -12.84 4.62 14.99
N VAL A 218 -11.63 4.22 15.34
CA VAL A 218 -10.90 4.76 16.49
C VAL A 218 -9.50 5.23 16.06
N PRO A 219 -8.89 6.20 16.77
CA PRO A 219 -7.53 6.60 16.46
C PRO A 219 -6.54 5.44 16.69
N GLN A 220 -5.50 5.36 15.87
CA GLN A 220 -4.36 4.47 16.11
C GLN A 220 -3.44 5.07 17.17
N GLU A 221 -3.71 4.77 18.43
CA GLU A 221 -2.86 5.16 19.58
C GLU A 221 -1.75 4.14 19.82
N LEU A 222 -1.01 3.83 18.75
CA LEU A 222 0.11 2.87 18.73
C LEU A 222 1.30 3.51 18.01
N GLU A 223 2.51 3.11 18.42
CA GLU A 223 3.71 3.43 17.63
C GLU A 223 3.56 2.85 16.22
N PRO A 224 3.69 3.66 15.16
CA PRO A 224 3.51 3.19 13.80
C PRO A 224 4.75 2.42 13.33
N ILE A 225 4.53 1.55 12.35
CA ILE A 225 5.63 0.86 11.67
C ILE A 225 6.38 1.87 10.80
N ARG A 226 7.72 1.83 10.86
CA ARG A 226 8.65 2.69 10.13
C ARG A 226 9.86 1.91 9.65
N LYS A 227 10.53 2.44 8.61
CA LYS A 227 11.86 1.95 8.21
C LYS A 227 12.90 2.39 9.24
N VAL A 228 13.39 1.45 10.06
CA VAL A 228 14.30 1.75 11.18
C VAL A 228 15.75 1.92 10.73
N ARG A 229 16.22 1.07 9.80
CA ARG A 229 17.59 1.12 9.27
C ARG A 229 17.67 0.41 7.93
N SER A 230 18.68 0.73 7.14
CA SER A 230 19.08 -0.04 5.96
C SER A 230 20.11 -1.10 6.34
N VAL A 231 20.07 -2.25 5.66
CA VAL A 231 21.05 -3.33 5.82
C VAL A 231 21.57 -3.72 4.45
N ASN A 232 22.89 -3.78 4.31
CA ASN A 232 23.54 -4.24 3.08
C ASN A 232 23.86 -5.74 3.19
N PRO A 233 23.83 -6.50 2.09
CA PRO A 233 24.25 -7.89 2.10
C PRO A 233 25.73 -8.00 2.52
N VAL A 234 26.05 -9.02 3.31
CA VAL A 234 27.42 -9.34 3.73
C VAL A 234 28.13 -10.22 2.70
N ALA A 235 27.37 -10.95 1.87
CA ALA A 235 27.89 -11.73 0.76
C ALA A 235 26.89 -11.81 -0.40
N VAL A 236 27.43 -11.91 -1.61
CA VAL A 236 26.66 -12.14 -2.84
C VAL A 236 27.37 -13.22 -3.65
N PHE A 237 26.69 -14.33 -3.94
CA PHE A 237 27.29 -15.49 -4.60
C PHE A 237 26.28 -16.21 -5.50
N PRO A 238 26.75 -16.95 -6.52
CA PRO A 238 25.87 -17.65 -7.43
C PRO A 238 25.18 -18.83 -6.75
N ALA A 239 23.89 -19.00 -7.01
CA ALA A 239 23.15 -20.23 -6.76
C ALA A 239 23.49 -21.30 -7.81
N GLU A 240 23.16 -22.56 -7.53
CA GLU A 240 23.38 -23.66 -8.47
C GLU A 240 22.60 -23.52 -9.78
N ASN A 241 21.45 -22.85 -9.75
CA ASN A 241 20.62 -22.59 -10.92
C ASN A 241 21.08 -21.38 -11.77
N GLY A 242 22.19 -20.73 -11.40
CA GLY A 242 22.72 -19.54 -12.09
C GLY A 242 22.08 -18.22 -11.66
N GLU A 243 21.16 -18.22 -10.69
CA GLU A 243 20.68 -17.02 -10.02
C GLU A 243 21.69 -16.53 -8.97
N TRP A 244 21.37 -15.45 -8.26
CA TRP A 244 22.23 -14.89 -7.20
C TRP A 244 21.56 -15.00 -5.83
N ILE A 245 22.36 -15.37 -4.83
CA ILE A 245 21.97 -15.35 -3.42
C ILE A 245 22.62 -14.14 -2.76
N LEU A 246 21.80 -13.34 -2.08
CA LEU A 246 22.22 -12.21 -1.26
C LEU A 246 22.08 -12.65 0.20
N ASP A 247 23.20 -12.88 0.87
CA ASP A 247 23.22 -13.17 2.32
C ASP A 247 23.26 -11.84 3.08
N MET A 248 22.22 -11.59 3.87
CA MET A 248 22.10 -10.37 4.69
C MET A 248 22.87 -10.45 6.00
N GLY A 249 23.42 -11.62 6.36
CA GLY A 249 24.20 -11.86 7.58
C GLY A 249 23.37 -11.85 8.87
N GLN A 250 22.06 -11.63 8.77
CA GLN A 250 21.12 -11.55 9.88
C GLN A 250 19.72 -11.88 9.37
N ASN A 251 19.02 -12.79 10.05
CA ASN A 251 17.58 -12.95 9.85
C ASN A 251 16.84 -11.72 10.42
N MET A 252 15.97 -11.09 9.65
CA MET A 252 15.30 -9.83 9.98
C MET A 252 13.94 -9.74 9.30
N THR A 253 13.13 -8.75 9.70
CA THR A 253 11.88 -8.42 9.01
C THR A 253 12.00 -7.14 8.21
N GLY A 254 11.42 -7.10 7.01
CA GLY A 254 11.40 -5.92 6.15
C GLY A 254 11.23 -6.27 4.68
N TRP A 255 12.01 -5.65 3.82
CA TRP A 255 12.00 -5.88 2.37
C TRP A 255 13.32 -5.44 1.74
N LEU A 256 13.52 -5.83 0.48
CA LEU A 256 14.65 -5.38 -0.33
C LEU A 256 14.32 -4.06 -1.03
N GLN A 257 15.23 -3.10 -0.97
CA GLN A 257 15.27 -1.96 -1.89
C GLN A 257 16.27 -2.27 -3.01
N ILE A 258 15.89 -2.01 -4.26
CA ILE A 258 16.75 -2.20 -5.42
C ILE A 258 17.03 -0.87 -6.12
N ARG A 259 18.21 -0.81 -6.75
CA ARG A 259 18.57 0.20 -7.74
C ARG A 259 19.04 -0.54 -8.99
N VAL A 260 18.42 -0.28 -10.14
CA VAL A 260 18.62 -1.06 -11.36
C VAL A 260 18.62 -0.15 -12.60
N ASN A 261 19.30 -0.58 -13.67
CA ASN A 261 19.29 0.10 -14.96
C ASN A 261 19.21 -0.96 -16.06
N GLU A 262 17.99 -1.36 -16.39
CA GLU A 262 17.71 -2.47 -17.29
C GLU A 262 16.72 -2.04 -18.39
N PRO A 263 16.66 -2.75 -19.52
CA PRO A 263 15.68 -2.49 -20.55
C PRO A 263 14.23 -2.53 -20.04
N ARG A 264 13.36 -1.77 -20.71
CA ARG A 264 11.92 -1.78 -20.45
C ARG A 264 11.37 -3.21 -20.55
N GLY A 265 10.62 -3.63 -19.54
CA GLY A 265 10.01 -4.95 -19.47
C GLY A 265 10.90 -6.04 -18.86
N THR A 266 12.16 -5.74 -18.52
CA THR A 266 12.99 -6.65 -17.73
C THR A 266 12.31 -6.93 -16.39
N LYS A 267 12.21 -8.22 -16.06
CA LYS A 267 11.61 -8.69 -14.81
C LYS A 267 12.71 -9.07 -13.83
N LEU A 268 12.67 -8.46 -12.65
CA LEU A 268 13.50 -8.84 -11.50
C LEU A 268 12.61 -9.60 -10.52
N LEU A 269 12.99 -10.83 -10.20
CA LEU A 269 12.29 -11.69 -9.25
C LEU A 269 13.17 -11.89 -8.02
N MET A 270 12.62 -11.58 -6.85
CA MET A 270 13.31 -11.63 -5.57
C MET A 270 12.55 -12.57 -4.65
N ARG A 271 13.17 -13.67 -4.23
CA ARG A 271 12.60 -14.62 -3.26
C ARG A 271 13.30 -14.49 -1.92
N PHE A 272 12.53 -14.63 -0.85
CA PHE A 272 13.00 -14.48 0.52
C PHE A 272 12.92 -15.83 1.26
N ALA A 273 13.93 -16.11 2.06
CA ALA A 273 14.06 -17.33 2.86
C ALA A 273 14.86 -17.03 4.14
N GLU A 274 14.58 -17.75 5.22
CA GLU A 274 15.34 -17.66 6.48
C GLU A 274 16.58 -18.56 6.47
N LEU A 275 16.58 -19.61 5.63
CA LEU A 275 17.62 -20.65 5.59
C LEU A 275 18.12 -20.89 4.16
N LEU A 276 19.35 -21.39 4.09
CA LEU A 276 19.87 -22.07 2.90
C LEU A 276 19.61 -23.57 3.00
N MET A 277 19.56 -24.23 1.83
CA MET A 277 19.63 -25.68 1.77
C MET A 277 20.96 -26.18 2.36
N PRO A 278 21.05 -27.46 2.81
CA PRO A 278 22.27 -27.98 3.45
C PRO A 278 23.56 -27.89 2.62
N ASP A 279 23.44 -27.79 1.30
CA ASP A 279 24.58 -27.60 0.38
C ASP A 279 25.09 -26.16 0.30
N GLY A 280 24.35 -25.19 0.86
CA GLY A 280 24.63 -23.76 0.82
C GLY A 280 24.50 -23.13 -0.57
N LYS A 281 23.92 -23.83 -1.55
CA LYS A 281 23.87 -23.40 -2.96
C LYS A 281 22.49 -22.97 -3.44
N SER A 282 21.47 -23.13 -2.60
CA SER A 282 20.09 -22.74 -2.87
C SER A 282 19.44 -22.21 -1.60
N ILE A 283 18.43 -21.36 -1.74
CA ILE A 283 17.58 -20.93 -0.62
C ILE A 283 16.56 -22.03 -0.28
N ASP A 284 16.21 -22.16 1.01
CA ASP A 284 15.11 -23.02 1.46
C ASP A 284 13.84 -22.17 1.63
N THR A 285 13.01 -22.07 0.58
CA THR A 285 11.76 -21.30 0.68
C THR A 285 10.76 -21.90 1.67
N ALA A 286 10.88 -23.19 2.04
CA ALA A 286 9.99 -23.77 3.03
C ALA A 286 10.19 -23.19 4.44
N SER A 287 11.36 -22.58 4.70
CA SER A 287 11.67 -21.92 5.97
C SER A 287 10.71 -20.77 6.33
N THR A 288 10.05 -20.15 5.35
CA THR A 288 9.13 -19.01 5.56
C THR A 288 7.66 -19.44 5.72
N GLY A 289 7.39 -20.72 5.98
CA GLY A 289 6.04 -21.20 6.25
C GLY A 289 5.17 -21.40 5.00
N VAL A 290 5.79 -21.55 3.83
CA VAL A 290 5.13 -21.77 2.52
C VAL A 290 4.09 -22.89 2.55
N ARG A 291 4.31 -23.92 3.37
CA ARG A 291 3.35 -25.02 3.56
C ARG A 291 1.96 -24.55 4.00
N HIS A 292 1.87 -23.46 4.75
CA HIS A 292 0.61 -22.89 5.24
C HIS A 292 0.12 -21.73 4.37
N THR A 293 1.02 -20.86 3.93
CA THR A 293 0.66 -19.69 3.10
C THR A 293 0.33 -20.07 1.67
N SER A 294 0.84 -21.22 1.18
CA SER A 294 0.71 -21.70 -0.20
C SER A 294 1.40 -20.80 -1.24
N ALA A 295 2.36 -19.98 -0.80
CA ALA A 295 3.14 -19.09 -1.65
C ALA A 295 4.55 -18.87 -1.09
N ASP A 296 5.54 -18.95 -1.96
CA ASP A 296 6.88 -18.40 -1.69
C ASP A 296 6.78 -16.88 -1.52
N GLN A 297 7.40 -16.34 -0.47
CA GLN A 297 7.61 -14.91 -0.29
C GLN A 297 8.41 -14.36 -1.48
N THR A 298 7.72 -13.67 -2.40
CA THR A 298 8.29 -13.25 -3.69
C THR A 298 7.88 -11.85 -4.06
N ASP A 299 8.88 -11.02 -4.35
CA ASP A 299 8.68 -9.71 -4.95
C ASP A 299 9.07 -9.73 -6.43
N ILE A 300 8.33 -9.00 -7.25
CA ILE A 300 8.57 -8.88 -8.69
C ILE A 300 8.55 -7.40 -9.08
N TYR A 301 9.63 -6.94 -9.70
CA TYR A 301 9.71 -5.61 -10.31
C TYR A 301 9.82 -5.74 -11.83
N VAL A 302 9.01 -5.00 -12.58
CA VAL A 302 9.09 -4.91 -14.04
C VAL A 302 9.57 -3.52 -14.43
N CYS A 303 10.77 -3.44 -15.02
CA CYS A 303 11.44 -2.18 -15.31
C CYS A 303 10.68 -1.36 -16.37
N LYS A 304 10.63 -0.04 -16.21
CA LYS A 304 10.08 0.88 -17.22
C LYS A 304 11.09 1.25 -18.30
N GLY A 305 12.39 1.05 -18.03
CA GLY A 305 13.53 1.39 -18.88
C GLY A 305 13.77 2.89 -18.97
N GLY A 306 14.88 3.25 -19.62
CA GLY A 306 15.21 4.66 -19.92
C GLY A 306 16.03 5.37 -18.84
N GLY A 307 16.66 4.62 -17.93
CA GLY A 307 17.58 5.16 -16.93
C GLY A 307 17.67 4.28 -15.68
N THR A 308 18.30 4.83 -14.64
CA THR A 308 18.32 4.18 -13.33
C THR A 308 16.95 4.29 -12.65
N GLU A 309 16.48 3.17 -12.15
CA GLU A 309 15.22 2.98 -11.44
C GLU A 309 15.51 2.56 -9.99
N GLU A 310 14.71 3.07 -9.05
CA GLU A 310 14.75 2.66 -7.65
C GLU A 310 13.38 2.18 -7.22
N TRP A 311 13.36 1.07 -6.49
CA TRP A 311 12.11 0.47 -6.05
C TRP A 311 12.26 -0.25 -4.72
N GLU A 312 11.20 -0.17 -3.92
CA GLU A 312 10.92 -1.00 -2.75
C GLU A 312 9.41 -1.29 -2.75
N PRO A 313 8.97 -2.44 -2.20
CA PRO A 313 7.55 -2.74 -2.08
C PRO A 313 6.87 -1.86 -1.03
N ARG A 314 5.54 -1.76 -1.10
CA ARG A 314 4.74 -0.87 -0.24
C ARG A 314 3.79 -1.61 0.69
N PHE A 315 3.25 -2.75 0.24
CA PHE A 315 2.13 -3.44 0.89
C PHE A 315 2.43 -4.89 1.28
N THR A 316 3.71 -5.19 1.46
CA THR A 316 4.19 -6.48 1.96
C THR A 316 5.40 -6.30 2.88
N TYR A 317 5.75 -7.36 3.60
CA TYR A 317 7.03 -7.52 4.27
C TYR A 317 7.35 -9.02 4.32
N HIS A 318 8.63 -9.32 4.50
CA HIS A 318 9.16 -10.68 4.64
C HIS A 318 9.77 -10.87 6.03
#